data_AF-A0A949RU28-F1
#
_entry.id   AF-A0A949RU28-F1
#
_cell.length_a   1.000
_cell.length_b   1.000
_cell.length_c   1.000
_cell.angle_alpha   90.00
_cell.angle_beta   90.00
_cell.angle_gamma   90.00
#
_symmetry.space_group_name_H-M   'P 1'
#
loop_
_entity.id
_entity.type
_entity.pdbx_description
1 polymer ?
#
loop_
_entity_poly.entity_id
_entity_poly.type
_entity_poly.pdbx_seq_one_letter_code
_entity_poly.pdbx_strand_id
1 'polypeptide(L)'
;MLGPQAVLEVLPGTLFDESRNFPEAWGRGSTGIVKRFGNQYGQFVTGEFIEFGVSSAHNEDPRYFRLGNGAVWRRTGHVFRNTFLAHHADGSPGMTLAAGRILGVYGAWGLATRWNPPAQHTAGQFLLYGTVGMLTKTGGNAMREFWPDIKRRFFHKNSHD
;
A
#
# COMPACT_ATOMS: atom_id res chain seq x y z
N MET A 1 2.60 11.23 5.65
CA MET A 1 1.81 10.02 5.33
C MET A 1 0.97 9.49 6.52
N LEU A 2 1.26 9.89 7.77
CA LEU A 2 0.53 9.51 8.99
C LEU A 2 -0.74 10.34 9.27
N GLY A 3 -1.58 10.56 8.25
CA GLY A 3 -2.85 11.31 8.39
C GLY A 3 -4.07 10.38 8.36
N PRO A 4 -5.31 10.92 8.29
CA PRO A 4 -6.53 10.13 8.14
C PRO A 4 -6.48 9.11 6.99
N GLN A 5 -5.71 9.41 5.94
CA GLN A 5 -5.46 8.48 4.84
C GLN A 5 -4.81 7.15 5.26
N ALA A 6 -3.96 7.12 6.29
CA ALA A 6 -3.32 5.89 6.77
C ALA A 6 -4.37 4.91 7.30
N VAL A 7 -5.41 5.43 7.97
CA VAL A 7 -6.54 4.62 8.44
C VAL A 7 -7.29 4.02 7.25
N LEU A 8 -7.55 4.82 6.20
CA LEU A 8 -8.23 4.33 4.99
C LEU A 8 -7.44 3.24 4.27
N GLU A 9 -6.11 3.31 4.26
CA GLU A 9 -5.27 2.29 3.63
C GLU A 9 -5.20 0.99 4.46
N VAL A 10 -5.25 1.10 5.79
CA VAL A 10 -5.13 -0.04 6.73
C VAL A 10 -6.45 -0.79 6.95
N LEU A 11 -7.59 -0.09 6.87
CA LEU A 11 -8.90 -0.66 7.17
C LEU A 11 -9.27 -1.88 6.30
N PRO A 12 -9.10 -1.86 4.96
CA PRO A 12 -9.44 -3.01 4.13
C PRO A 12 -8.69 -4.29 4.53
N GLY A 13 -7.38 -4.19 4.83
CA GLY A 13 -6.58 -5.31 5.31
C GLY A 13 -7.05 -5.81 6.67
N THR A 14 -7.35 -4.88 7.59
CA THR A 14 -7.90 -5.22 8.92
C THR A 14 -9.20 -6.01 8.82
N LEU A 15 -10.14 -5.56 7.97
CA LEU A 15 -11.43 -6.21 7.78
C LEU A 15 -11.28 -7.57 7.09
N PHE A 16 -10.37 -7.67 6.12
CA PHE A 16 -10.05 -8.94 5.48
C PHE A 16 -9.54 -9.94 6.51
N ASP A 17 -8.58 -9.55 7.35
CA ASP A 17 -8.02 -10.37 8.42
C ASP A 17 -9.08 -10.77 9.45
N GLU A 18 -9.98 -9.86 9.85
CA GLU A 18 -11.10 -10.18 10.75
C GLU A 18 -12.05 -11.20 10.12
N SER A 19 -12.40 -11.04 8.83
CA SER A 19 -13.37 -11.91 8.15
C SER A 19 -12.94 -13.38 8.13
N ARG A 20 -11.63 -13.61 7.98
CA ARG A 20 -10.99 -14.93 8.00
C ARG A 20 -10.45 -15.32 9.38
N ASN A 21 -10.70 -14.51 10.41
CA ASN A 21 -10.17 -14.68 11.77
C ASN A 21 -8.64 -14.89 11.80
N PHE A 22 -7.87 -14.16 11.00
CA PHE A 22 -6.43 -14.29 10.94
C PHE A 22 -5.73 -13.16 11.71
N PRO A 23 -4.66 -13.46 12.46
CA PRO A 23 -4.36 -14.77 13.03
C PRO A 23 -5.44 -15.22 14.02
N GLU A 24 -5.72 -16.52 14.07
CA GLU A 24 -6.75 -17.09 14.94
C GLU A 24 -6.45 -16.84 16.43
N ALA A 25 -5.16 -16.78 16.77
CA ALA A 25 -4.66 -16.49 18.11
C ALA A 25 -5.13 -15.13 18.68
N TRP A 26 -5.59 -14.20 17.85
CA TRP A 26 -6.13 -12.91 18.31
C TRP A 26 -7.63 -12.96 18.61
N GLY A 27 -8.31 -14.05 18.25
CA GLY A 27 -9.74 -14.24 18.45
C GLY A 27 -10.61 -13.30 17.60
N ARG A 28 -11.93 -13.42 17.78
CA ARG A 28 -12.94 -12.55 17.14
C ARG A 28 -13.42 -11.47 18.10
N GLY A 29 -14.08 -10.45 17.54
CA GLY A 29 -14.70 -9.36 18.30
C GLY A 29 -13.77 -8.16 18.49
N SER A 30 -14.20 -7.20 19.31
CA SER A 30 -13.55 -5.89 19.43
C SER A 30 -12.06 -5.97 19.74
N THR A 31 -11.65 -6.83 20.68
CA THR A 31 -10.24 -7.04 21.03
C THR A 31 -9.41 -7.57 19.87
N GLY A 32 -9.97 -8.49 19.08
CA GLY A 32 -9.31 -9.03 17.89
C GLY A 32 -9.13 -7.97 16.80
N ILE A 33 -10.19 -7.20 16.53
CA ILE A 33 -10.18 -6.09 15.59
C ILE A 33 -9.09 -5.06 15.96
N VAL A 34 -9.00 -4.67 17.23
CA VAL A 34 -8.00 -3.71 17.71
C VAL A 34 -6.58 -4.24 17.50
N LYS A 35 -6.32 -5.53 17.77
CA LYS A 35 -5.01 -6.16 17.51
C LYS A 35 -4.67 -6.17 16.03
N ARG A 36 -5.62 -6.55 15.16
CA ARG A 36 -5.44 -6.56 13.70
C ARG A 36 -5.15 -5.17 13.16
N PHE A 37 -5.94 -4.19 13.58
CA PHE A 37 -5.74 -2.79 13.20
C PHE A 37 -4.38 -2.28 13.66
N GLY A 38 -4.02 -2.49 14.93
CA GLY A 38 -2.74 -2.07 15.48
C GLY A 38 -1.54 -2.71 14.75
N ASN A 39 -1.64 -4.00 14.42
CA ASN A 39 -0.62 -4.67 13.62
C ASN A 39 -0.52 -4.10 12.20
N GLN A 40 -1.64 -3.96 11.49
CA GLN A 40 -1.65 -3.45 10.12
C GLN A 40 -1.15 -2.00 10.07
N TYR A 41 -1.54 -1.17 11.04
CA TYR A 41 -1.04 0.19 11.18
C TYR A 41 0.46 0.22 11.51
N GLY A 42 0.92 -0.59 12.45
CA GLY A 42 2.35 -0.71 12.78
C GLY A 42 3.19 -1.13 11.58
N GLN A 43 2.70 -2.08 10.78
CA GLN A 43 3.33 -2.49 9.53
C GLN A 43 3.35 -1.37 8.51
N PHE A 44 2.22 -0.67 8.31
CA PHE A 44 2.14 0.48 7.41
C PHE A 44 3.19 1.53 7.78
N VAL A 45 3.22 1.96 9.04
CA VAL A 45 4.18 2.96 9.52
C VAL A 45 5.62 2.49 9.31
N THR A 46 5.91 1.25 9.69
CA THR A 46 7.25 0.66 9.52
C THR A 46 7.67 0.63 8.04
N GLY A 47 6.74 0.24 7.15
CA GLY A 47 6.98 0.18 5.72
C GLY A 47 7.23 1.55 5.10
N GLU A 48 6.46 2.57 5.50
CA GLU A 48 6.68 3.95 5.06
C GLU A 48 8.03 4.49 5.52
N PHE A 49 8.46 4.19 6.76
CA PHE A 49 9.78 4.58 7.25
C PHE A 49 10.93 3.95 6.45
N ILE A 50 10.82 2.65 6.17
CA ILE A 50 11.82 1.94 5.36
C ILE A 50 11.80 2.46 3.91
N GLU A 51 10.62 2.61 3.30
CA GLU A 51 10.46 3.15 1.95
C GLU A 51 11.11 4.53 1.85
N PHE A 52 10.80 5.43 2.78
CA PHE A 52 11.41 6.75 2.82
C PHE A 52 12.94 6.70 2.96
N GLY A 53 13.47 5.89 3.89
CA GLY A 53 14.90 5.80 4.12
C GLY A 53 15.67 5.25 2.91
N VAL A 54 15.18 4.17 2.32
CA VAL A 54 15.80 3.55 1.14
C VAL A 54 15.64 4.44 -0.09
N SER A 55 14.45 4.98 -0.35
CA SER A 55 14.22 5.85 -1.50
C SER A 55 15.09 7.12 -1.42
N SER A 56 15.31 7.66 -0.21
CA SER A 56 16.25 8.77 -0.01
C SER A 56 17.70 8.38 -0.32
N ALA A 57 18.12 7.17 0.07
CA ALA A 57 19.47 6.68 -0.20
C ALA A 57 19.70 6.34 -1.68
N HIS A 58 18.65 5.90 -2.39
CA HIS A 58 18.71 5.48 -3.80
C HIS A 58 18.23 6.55 -4.79
N ASN A 59 17.96 7.78 -4.32
CA ASN A 59 17.49 8.89 -5.15
C ASN A 59 16.20 8.54 -5.93
N GLU A 60 15.26 7.88 -5.27
CA GLU A 60 13.95 7.49 -5.79
C GLU A 60 12.88 8.49 -5.35
N ASP A 61 11.97 8.87 -6.25
CA ASP A 61 10.73 9.57 -5.90
C ASP A 61 9.61 8.55 -5.63
N PRO A 62 9.18 8.36 -4.37
CA PRO A 62 8.18 7.36 -4.02
C PRO A 62 6.75 7.77 -4.40
N ARG A 63 6.54 8.98 -4.92
CA ARG A 63 5.20 9.48 -5.24
C ARG A 63 4.64 8.83 -6.49
N TYR A 64 3.31 8.67 -6.49
CA TYR A 64 2.58 8.23 -7.66
C TYR A 64 2.21 9.42 -8.55
N PHE A 65 2.68 9.40 -9.81
CA PHE A 65 2.35 10.41 -10.81
C PHE A 65 1.23 9.92 -11.71
N ARG A 66 0.05 10.53 -11.55
CA ARG A 66 -1.17 10.19 -12.29
C ARG A 66 -1.00 10.48 -13.79
N LEU A 67 -1.38 9.53 -14.64
CA LEU A 67 -1.45 9.74 -16.10
C LEU A 67 -2.71 10.51 -16.49
N GLY A 68 -3.86 10.09 -15.96
CA GLY A 68 -5.11 10.84 -15.98
C GLY A 68 -5.85 10.94 -17.32
N ASN A 69 -5.26 10.48 -18.42
CA ASN A 69 -5.86 10.50 -19.75
C ASN A 69 -5.57 9.23 -20.57
N GLY A 70 -6.39 9.01 -21.59
CA GLY A 70 -6.31 7.87 -22.52
C GLY A 70 -7.03 6.61 -22.07
N ALA A 71 -6.82 5.53 -22.84
CA ALA A 71 -7.52 4.26 -22.67
C ALA A 71 -7.25 3.62 -21.29
N VAL A 72 -8.26 2.93 -20.75
CA VAL A 72 -8.21 2.27 -19.44
C VAL A 72 -7.02 1.31 -19.34
N TRP A 73 -6.82 0.46 -20.35
CA TRP A 73 -5.68 -0.47 -20.39
C TRP A 73 -4.32 0.22 -20.25
N ARG A 74 -4.11 1.35 -20.95
CA ARG A 74 -2.85 2.11 -20.88
C ARG A 74 -2.60 2.63 -19.47
N ARG A 75 -3.65 3.11 -18.81
CA ARG A 75 -3.59 3.64 -17.44
C ARG A 75 -3.38 2.53 -16.41
N THR A 76 -4.00 1.37 -16.61
CA THR A 76 -3.74 0.18 -15.80
C THR A 76 -2.28 -0.27 -15.93
N GLY A 77 -1.74 -0.35 -17.14
CA GLY A 77 -0.32 -0.64 -17.37
C GLY A 77 0.60 0.40 -16.71
N HIS A 78 0.22 1.68 -16.75
CA HIS A 78 0.93 2.76 -16.06
C HIS A 78 0.94 2.55 -14.54
N VAL A 79 -0.20 2.19 -13.92
CA VAL A 79 -0.30 1.85 -12.50
C VAL A 79 0.67 0.73 -12.15
N PHE A 80 0.61 -0.40 -12.86
CA PHE A 80 1.50 -1.54 -12.60
C PHE A 80 2.97 -1.15 -12.73
N ARG A 81 3.34 -0.47 -13.82
CA ARG A 81 4.72 -0.01 -14.04
C ARG A 81 5.21 0.87 -12.89
N ASN A 82 4.42 1.84 -12.44
CA ASN A 82 4.80 2.79 -11.40
C ASN A 82 4.69 2.20 -9.98
N THR A 83 4.14 0.99 -9.81
CA THR A 83 4.27 0.24 -8.56
C THR A 83 5.69 -0.29 -8.41
N PHE A 84 6.25 -0.88 -9.47
CA PHE A 84 7.57 -1.53 -9.42
C PHE A 84 8.73 -0.61 -9.81
N LEU A 85 8.44 0.49 -10.50
CA LEU A 85 9.41 1.50 -10.89
C LEU A 85 9.12 2.85 -10.21
N ALA A 86 10.17 3.61 -9.96
CA ALA A 86 10.13 4.96 -9.41
C ALA A 86 10.84 5.93 -10.35
N HIS A 87 10.41 7.19 -10.35
CA HIS A 87 11.16 8.27 -10.99
C HIS A 87 12.38 8.62 -10.12
N HIS A 88 13.37 9.27 -10.70
CA HIS A 88 14.47 9.81 -9.90
C HIS A 88 14.04 11.04 -9.12
N ALA A 89 14.47 11.14 -7.85
CA ALA A 89 14.08 12.28 -7.00
C ALA A 89 14.71 13.61 -7.45
N ASP A 90 15.82 13.56 -8.18
CA ASP A 90 16.45 14.72 -8.83
C ASP A 90 15.79 15.17 -10.13
N GLY A 91 14.75 14.46 -10.59
CA GLY A 91 14.01 14.77 -11.82
C GLY A 91 14.74 14.37 -13.10
N SER A 92 15.84 13.61 -13.02
CA SER A 92 16.50 13.05 -14.20
C SER A 92 15.55 12.14 -15.00
N PRO A 93 15.69 12.12 -16.35
CA PRO A 93 14.80 11.34 -17.19
C PRO A 93 15.01 9.84 -16.96
N GLY A 94 13.92 9.09 -16.98
CA GLY A 94 13.95 7.64 -16.82
C GLY A 94 13.26 7.19 -15.53
N MET A 95 13.40 5.90 -15.27
CA MET A 95 12.86 5.26 -14.07
C MET A 95 13.86 4.21 -13.59
N THR A 96 13.93 4.03 -12.28
CA THR A 96 14.67 2.97 -11.62
C THR A 96 13.72 2.00 -10.94
N LEU A 97 14.24 0.87 -10.46
CA LEU A 97 13.47 -0.03 -9.59
C LEU A 97 13.04 0.72 -8.33
N ALA A 98 11.78 0.57 -7.92
CA ALA A 98 11.27 1.13 -6.68
C ALA A 98 11.75 0.32 -5.47
N ALA A 99 13.07 0.30 -5.22
CA ALA A 99 13.66 -0.53 -4.20
C ALA A 99 13.17 -0.13 -2.81
N GLY A 100 12.96 1.17 -2.56
CA GLY A 100 12.41 1.63 -1.29
C GLY A 100 11.02 1.08 -1.02
N ARG A 101 10.13 1.10 -2.01
CA ARG A 101 8.79 0.53 -1.86
C ARG A 101 8.82 -0.98 -1.62
N ILE A 102 9.61 -1.70 -2.41
CA ILE A 102 9.71 -3.15 -2.30
C ILE A 102 10.29 -3.52 -0.92
N LEU A 103 11.41 -2.92 -0.52
CA LEU A 103 12.01 -3.17 0.78
C LEU A 103 11.14 -2.69 1.93
N GLY A 104 10.37 -1.61 1.75
CA GLY A 104 9.42 -1.13 2.73
C GLY A 104 8.31 -2.12 3.00
N VAL A 105 7.66 -2.61 1.93
CA VAL A 105 6.56 -3.58 2.05
C VAL A 105 7.02 -4.91 2.65
N TYR A 106 8.11 -5.50 2.13
CA TYR A 106 8.60 -6.78 2.61
C TYR A 106 9.29 -6.65 3.97
N GLY A 107 10.07 -5.58 4.18
CA GLY A 107 10.77 -5.30 5.43
C GLY A 107 9.81 -5.04 6.59
N ALA A 108 8.67 -4.37 6.35
CA ALA A 108 7.63 -4.20 7.35
C ALA A 108 7.09 -5.53 7.86
N TRP A 109 6.78 -6.48 6.95
CA TRP A 109 6.35 -7.81 7.37
C TRP A 109 7.45 -8.58 8.08
N GLY A 110 8.68 -8.50 7.57
CA GLY A 110 9.86 -9.09 8.22
C GLY A 110 10.02 -8.64 9.67
N LEU A 111 9.86 -7.35 9.93
CA LEU A 111 9.88 -6.80 11.29
C LEU A 111 8.65 -7.18 12.10
N ALA A 112 7.48 -7.28 11.47
CA ALA A 112 6.24 -7.63 12.16
C ALA A 112 6.24 -9.03 12.77
N THR A 113 7.10 -9.92 12.28
CA THR A 113 7.37 -11.20 12.95
C THR A 113 7.80 -11.01 14.41
N ARG A 114 8.37 -9.86 14.81
CA ARG A 114 8.77 -9.62 16.21
C ARG A 114 7.61 -9.50 17.19
N TRP A 115 6.42 -9.12 16.74
CA TRP A 115 5.22 -8.97 17.58
C TRP A 115 4.04 -9.85 17.14
N ASN A 116 4.14 -10.49 15.97
CA ASN A 116 3.11 -11.42 15.50
C ASN A 116 3.28 -12.84 16.07
N PRO A 117 2.19 -13.62 16.17
CA PRO A 117 2.24 -15.03 16.54
C PRO A 117 3.27 -15.85 15.73
N PRO A 118 3.97 -16.83 16.36
CA PRO A 118 5.04 -17.61 15.72
C PRO A 118 4.66 -18.32 14.42
N ALA A 119 3.38 -18.72 14.26
CA ALA A 119 2.87 -19.34 13.05
C ALA A 119 3.03 -18.46 11.77
N GLN A 120 3.32 -17.17 11.94
CA GLN A 120 3.50 -16.21 10.86
C GLN A 120 4.98 -16.01 10.45
N HIS A 121 5.93 -16.64 11.15
CA HIS A 121 7.37 -16.36 11.00
C HIS A 121 8.03 -17.19 9.90
N THR A 122 7.26 -17.75 8.98
CA THR A 122 7.79 -18.61 7.91
C THR A 122 8.14 -17.80 6.66
N ALA A 123 9.10 -18.29 5.88
CA ALA A 123 9.47 -17.68 4.60
C ALA A 123 8.28 -17.62 3.62
N GLY A 124 7.40 -18.62 3.65
CA GLY A 124 6.17 -18.62 2.84
C GLY A 124 5.22 -17.49 3.21
N GLN A 125 5.02 -17.23 4.51
CA GLN A 125 4.20 -16.10 4.97
C GLN A 125 4.87 -14.76 4.64
N PHE A 126 6.19 -14.67 4.76
CA PHE A 126 6.95 -13.49 4.35
C PHE A 126 6.73 -13.14 2.87
N LEU A 127 6.86 -14.12 1.98
CA LEU A 127 6.63 -13.91 0.56
C LEU A 127 5.16 -13.58 0.25
N LEU A 128 4.22 -14.30 0.86
CA LEU A 128 2.79 -14.08 0.66
C LEU A 128 2.39 -12.67 1.07
N TYR A 129 2.69 -12.25 2.30
CA TYR A 129 2.25 -10.95 2.81
C TYR A 129 3.03 -9.79 2.22
N GLY A 130 4.31 -9.96 1.89
CA GLY A 130 5.03 -8.97 1.10
C GLY A 130 4.39 -8.78 -0.29
N THR A 131 3.97 -9.86 -0.93
CA THR A 131 3.27 -9.79 -2.24
C THR A 131 1.89 -9.14 -2.10
N VAL A 132 1.12 -9.50 -1.06
CA VAL A 132 -0.17 -8.86 -0.76
C VAL A 132 0.02 -7.36 -0.50
N GLY A 133 1.06 -6.96 0.23
CA GLY A 133 1.38 -5.55 0.45
C GLY A 133 1.70 -4.81 -0.86
N MET A 134 2.39 -5.46 -1.81
CA MET A 134 2.64 -4.89 -3.14
C MET A 134 1.34 -4.73 -3.94
N LEU A 135 0.41 -5.68 -3.82
CA LEU A 135 -0.93 -5.56 -4.39
C LEU A 135 -1.71 -4.40 -3.77
N THR A 136 -1.60 -4.21 -2.44
CA THR A 136 -2.22 -3.07 -1.75
C THR A 136 -1.66 -1.73 -2.26
N LYS A 137 -0.33 -1.60 -2.42
CA LYS A 137 0.30 -0.41 -3.02
C LYS A 137 -0.19 -0.17 -4.45
N THR A 138 -0.30 -1.24 -5.25
CA THR A 138 -0.86 -1.17 -6.61
C THR A 138 -2.31 -0.71 -6.62
N GLY A 139 -3.15 -1.26 -5.73
CA GLY A 139 -4.55 -0.86 -5.57
C GLY A 139 -4.69 0.60 -5.15
N GLY A 140 -3.85 1.08 -4.24
CA GLY A 140 -3.79 2.50 -3.86
C GLY A 140 -3.40 3.41 -5.04
N ASN A 141 -2.44 3.00 -5.86
CA ASN A 141 -2.07 3.71 -7.08
C ASN A 141 -3.20 3.70 -8.12
N ALA A 142 -3.90 2.57 -8.29
CA ALA A 142 -5.08 2.49 -9.13
C ALA A 142 -6.18 3.45 -8.63
N MET A 143 -6.41 3.52 -7.32
CA MET A 143 -7.37 4.45 -6.74
C MET A 143 -6.98 5.90 -7.07
N ARG A 144 -5.70 6.28 -6.89
CA ARG A 144 -5.20 7.62 -7.26
C ARG A 144 -5.37 7.92 -8.75
N GLU A 145 -5.19 6.92 -9.61
CA GLU A 145 -5.33 7.06 -11.06
C GLU A 145 -6.80 7.28 -11.47
N PHE A 146 -7.72 6.44 -10.98
CA PHE A 146 -9.10 6.33 -11.50
C PHE A 146 -10.16 7.05 -10.66
N TRP A 147 -9.94 7.25 -9.35
CA TRP A 147 -10.92 7.89 -8.46
C TRP A 147 -11.39 9.28 -8.94
N PRO A 148 -10.53 10.17 -9.46
CA PRO A 148 -10.99 11.46 -9.99
C PRO A 148 -12.00 11.31 -11.13
N ASP A 149 -11.94 10.26 -11.94
CA ASP A 149 -12.87 10.06 -13.05
C ASP A 149 -14.19 9.47 -12.57
N ILE A 150 -14.13 8.53 -11.63
CA ILE A 150 -15.32 7.98 -10.94
C ILE A 150 -16.05 9.13 -10.25
N LYS A 151 -15.33 9.97 -9.50
CA LYS A 151 -15.90 11.15 -8.84
C LYS A 151 -16.61 12.07 -9.84
N ARG A 152 -15.96 12.38 -10.96
CA ARG A 152 -16.56 13.22 -12.01
C ARG A 152 -17.76 12.57 -12.69
N ARG A 153 -17.79 11.25 -12.85
CA ARG A 153 -18.90 10.59 -13.56
C ARG A 153 -20.14 10.38 -12.70
N PHE A 154 -19.95 10.14 -11.40
CA PHE A 154 -21.04 9.73 -10.51
C PHE A 154 -21.41 10.78 -9.45
N PHE A 155 -20.54 11.75 -9.17
CA PHE A 155 -20.73 12.71 -8.08
C PHE A 155 -20.73 14.18 -8.54
N HIS A 156 -20.81 14.47 -9.84
CA HIS A 156 -21.16 15.82 -10.29
C HIS A 156 -22.65 16.06 -10.02
N LYS A 157 -22.92 16.92 -9.02
CA LYS A 157 -24.20 17.62 -8.90
C LYS A 157 -24.34 18.53 -10.12
N ASN A 158 -25.48 18.46 -10.80
CA ASN A 158 -25.91 19.52 -11.71
C ASN A 158 -26.04 20.81 -10.89
N SER A 159 -25.07 21.73 -11.01
CA SER A 159 -25.32 23.13 -10.71
C SER A 159 -26.07 23.70 -11.91
N HIS A 160 -27.39 23.51 -11.90
CA HIS A 160 -28.30 24.37 -12.64
C HIS A 160 -28.53 25.60 -11.74
N ASP A 161 -27.96 26.72 -12.15
CA ASP A 161 -28.50 28.07 -11.91
C ASP A 161 -28.83 28.66 -13.28
#